data_AF-A0A355B7C5-F1
#
_entry.id   AF-A0A355B7C5-F1
#
_cell.length_a   1.000
_cell.length_b   1.000
_cell.length_c   1.000
_cell.angle_alpha   90.00
_cell.angle_beta   90.00
_cell.angle_gamma   90.00
#
_symmetry.space_group_name_H-M   'P 1'
#
loop_
_entity.id
_entity.type
_entity.pdbx_description
1 polymer ?
#
loop_
_entity_poly.entity_id
_entity_poly.type
_entity_poly.pdbx_seq_one_letter_code
_entity_poly.pdbx_strand_id
1 'polypeptide(L)'
;AGAIYRRAGNGWRRMPGAARDIGVGANGAVWVIGTDSGTYRWNGRGWTKVPGAAVGISVGRAGKPWVVNAGRVIFRGSRVR
;
A
#
# COMPACT_ATOMS: atom_id res chain seq x y z
N ALA A 1 -2.55 -7.33 -12.02
CA ALA A 1 -3.33 -6.90 -10.85
C ALA A 1 -4.00 -8.11 -10.25
N GLY A 2 -4.09 -8.20 -8.92
CA GLY A 2 -4.63 -9.37 -8.25
C GLY A 2 -5.43 -9.04 -6.99
N ALA A 3 -6.21 -10.01 -6.54
CA ALA A 3 -6.87 -9.94 -5.23
C ALA A 3 -5.83 -9.87 -4.11
N ILE A 4 -6.15 -9.13 -3.05
CA ILE A 4 -5.27 -8.95 -1.89
C ILE A 4 -5.64 -10.01 -0.86
N TYR A 5 -4.63 -10.67 -0.27
CA TYR A 5 -4.83 -11.68 0.77
C TYR A 5 -3.98 -11.38 2.00
N ARG A 6 -4.52 -11.66 3.18
CA ARG A 6 -3.81 -11.60 4.46
C ARG A 6 -3.84 -12.97 5.13
N ARG A 7 -2.70 -13.42 5.66
CA ARG A 7 -2.63 -14.66 6.45
C ARG A 7 -3.55 -14.55 7.68
N ALA A 8 -4.41 -15.55 7.88
CA ALA A 8 -5.31 -15.67 9.01
C ALA A 8 -5.28 -17.13 9.50
N GLY A 9 -4.53 -17.38 10.59
CA GLY A 9 -4.24 -18.73 11.06
C GLY A 9 -3.55 -19.56 9.98
N ASN A 10 -4.12 -20.73 9.67
CA ASN A 10 -3.58 -21.65 8.67
C ASN A 10 -4.01 -21.33 7.23
N GLY A 11 -4.82 -20.27 7.03
CA GLY A 11 -5.35 -19.90 5.72
C GLY A 11 -5.03 -18.48 5.29
N TRP A 12 -5.51 -18.15 4.10
CA TRP A 12 -5.48 -16.79 3.55
C TRP A 12 -6.89 -16.22 3.52
N ARG A 13 -7.06 -15.06 4.15
CA ARG A 13 -8.32 -14.31 4.07
C ARG A 13 -8.21 -13.27 2.97
N ARG A 14 -9.16 -13.31 2.03
CA ARG A 14 -9.29 -12.27 1.01
C ARG A 14 -9.64 -10.94 1.66
N MET A 15 -8.89 -9.91 1.31
CA MET A 15 -9.12 -8.52 1.69
C MET A 15 -9.91 -7.83 0.57
N PRO A 16 -10.71 -6.78 0.87
CA PRO A 16 -11.42 -6.04 -0.17
C PRO A 16 -10.45 -5.41 -1.17
N GLY A 17 -10.88 -5.23 -2.42
CA GLY A 17 -10.11 -4.56 -3.47
C GLY A 17 -9.10 -5.44 -4.22
N ALA A 18 -8.30 -4.78 -5.06
CA ALA A 18 -7.25 -5.38 -5.88
C ALA A 18 -6.05 -4.42 -5.96
N ALA A 19 -4.85 -4.97 -6.10
CA ALA A 19 -3.61 -4.19 -6.16
C ALA A 19 -2.64 -4.76 -7.20
N ARG A 20 -1.63 -3.95 -7.53
CA ARG A 20 -0.47 -4.35 -8.35
C ARG A 20 0.78 -4.55 -7.51
N ASP A 21 0.89 -3.85 -6.38
CA ASP A 21 2.04 -3.94 -5.47
C ASP A 21 1.60 -3.65 -4.02
N ILE A 22 2.37 -4.12 -3.04
CA ILE A 22 2.08 -4.01 -1.61
C ILE A 22 3.36 -3.81 -0.78
N GLY A 23 3.30 -2.90 0.19
CA GLY A 23 4.33 -2.71 1.19
C GLY A 23 3.75 -2.76 2.60
N VAL A 24 4.47 -3.43 3.52
CA VAL A 24 4.06 -3.59 4.93
C VAL A 24 5.20 -3.14 5.84
N GLY A 25 4.93 -2.15 6.69
CA GLY A 25 5.86 -1.71 7.72
C GLY A 25 5.83 -2.61 8.95
N ALA A 26 6.94 -2.66 9.69
CA ALA A 26 7.05 -3.45 10.93
C ALA A 26 6.01 -3.07 12.00
N ASN A 27 5.51 -1.82 11.98
CA ASN A 27 4.43 -1.36 12.85
C ASN A 27 3.01 -1.78 12.39
N GLY A 28 2.91 -2.64 11.37
CA GLY A 28 1.63 -3.12 10.83
C GLY A 28 0.96 -2.15 9.84
N ALA A 29 1.58 -1.03 9.48
CA ALA A 29 1.05 -0.18 8.43
C ALA A 29 1.13 -0.88 7.07
N VAL A 30 -0.01 -0.99 6.39
CA VAL A 30 -0.12 -1.63 5.07
C VAL A 30 -0.47 -0.58 4.02
N TRP A 31 0.28 -0.58 2.93
CA TRP A 31 0.08 0.27 1.78
C TRP A 31 0.06 -0.54 0.50
N VAL A 32 -0.72 -0.11 -0.50
CA VAL A 32 -0.80 -0.78 -1.80
C VAL A 32 -0.78 0.24 -2.94
N ILE A 33 -0.30 -0.22 -4.10
CA ILE A 33 -0.53 0.44 -5.38
C ILE A 33 -1.75 -0.20 -6.05
N GLY A 34 -2.79 0.60 -6.26
CA GLY A 34 -4.04 0.19 -6.87
C GLY A 34 -3.92 -0.14 -8.36
N THR A 35 -5.00 -0.69 -8.91
CA THR A 35 -5.13 -0.95 -10.36
C THR A 35 -5.33 0.32 -11.18
N ASP A 36 -5.53 1.46 -10.52
CA ASP A 36 -5.57 2.80 -11.11
C ASP A 36 -4.24 3.55 -10.92
N SER A 37 -3.19 2.85 -10.48
CA SER A 37 -1.89 3.43 -10.07
C SER A 37 -1.98 4.37 -8.86
N GLY A 38 -3.14 4.45 -8.18
CA GLY A 38 -3.29 5.21 -6.95
C GLY A 38 -2.57 4.55 -5.78
N THR A 39 -2.12 5.36 -4.82
CA THR A 39 -1.54 4.86 -3.56
C THR A 39 -2.63 4.78 -2.50
N TYR A 40 -2.73 3.66 -1.79
CA TYR A 40 -3.76 3.46 -0.77
C TYR A 40 -3.15 2.93 0.54
N ARG A 41 -3.73 3.33 1.67
CA ARG A 41 -3.37 2.85 3.01
C ARG A 41 -4.52 2.07 3.62
N TRP A 42 -4.24 0.93 4.25
CA TRP A 42 -5.23 0.21 5.05
C TRP A 42 -5.57 1.00 6.32
N ASN A 43 -6.87 1.23 6.57
CA ASN A 43 -7.34 1.98 7.73
C ASN A 43 -7.97 1.11 8.84
N GLY A 44 -7.91 -0.22 8.70
CA GLY A 44 -8.58 -1.16 9.62
C GLY A 44 -9.89 -1.75 9.07
N ARG A 45 -10.57 -1.04 8.17
CA ARG A 45 -11.83 -1.46 7.53
C ARG A 45 -11.74 -1.54 6.01
N GLY A 46 -10.97 -0.66 5.40
CA GLY A 46 -10.83 -0.53 3.95
C GLY A 46 -9.55 0.18 3.54
N TRP A 47 -9.45 0.48 2.24
CA TRP A 47 -8.34 1.19 1.64
C TRP A 47 -8.68 2.67 1.50
N THR A 48 -7.91 3.54 2.17
CA THR A 48 -8.01 4.99 2.00
C THR A 48 -7.03 5.44 0.93
N LYS A 49 -7.53 6.08 -0.14
CA LYS A 49 -6.68 6.66 -1.19
C LYS A 49 -5.87 7.83 -0.64
N VAL A 50 -4.60 7.89 -1.00
CA VAL A 50 -3.71 9.02 -0.74
C VAL A 50 -3.39 9.68 -2.09
N PRO A 51 -3.43 11.03 -2.19
CA PRO A 51 -3.15 11.73 -3.44
C PRO A 51 -1.81 11.33 -4.05
N GLY A 52 -1.78 11.24 -5.38
CA GLY A 52 -0.62 10.85 -6.16
C GLY A 52 -0.78 9.50 -6.85
N ALA A 53 0.17 9.21 -7.73
CA ALA A 53 0.25 7.97 -8.49
C ALA A 53 1.64 7.36 -8.37
N ALA A 54 1.69 6.03 -8.25
CA ALA A 54 2.92 5.28 -8.11
C ALA A 54 2.83 3.94 -8.85
N VAL A 55 3.98 3.36 -9.16
CA VAL A 55 4.12 2.05 -9.83
C VAL A 55 4.84 1.02 -8.97
N GLY A 56 5.49 1.45 -7.88
CA GLY A 56 6.10 0.57 -6.89
C GLY A 56 6.13 1.21 -5.51
N ILE A 57 6.13 0.38 -4.46
CA ILE A 57 6.08 0.82 -3.07
C ILE A 57 6.94 -0.03 -2.13
N SER A 58 7.56 0.61 -1.15
CA SER A 58 8.16 -0.03 0.02
C SER A 58 7.79 0.76 1.27
N VAL A 59 7.72 0.13 2.44
CA VAL A 59 7.26 0.77 3.68
C VAL A 59 8.29 0.57 4.79
N GLY A 60 8.80 1.68 5.33
CA GLY A 60 9.76 1.65 6.43
C GLY A 60 9.13 1.19 7.74
N ARG A 61 9.97 0.87 8.74
CA ARG A 61 9.53 0.37 10.07
C ARG A 61 8.48 1.26 10.76
N ALA A 62 8.59 2.58 10.60
CA ALA A 62 7.64 3.55 11.15
C ALA A 62 6.32 3.68 10.35
N GLY A 63 6.10 2.84 9.33
CA GLY A 63 4.89 2.82 8.51
C GLY A 63 4.82 3.91 7.44
N LYS A 64 5.94 4.59 7.18
CA LYS A 64 6.07 5.60 6.12
C LYS A 64 6.44 4.93 4.79
N PRO A 65 5.67 5.17 3.71
CA PRO A 65 5.98 4.60 2.41
C PRO A 65 7.09 5.39 1.70
N TRP A 66 7.88 4.70 0.91
CA TRP A 66 8.62 5.22 -0.23
C TRP A 66 7.95 4.69 -1.49
N VAL A 67 7.76 5.56 -2.47
CA VAL A 67 7.13 5.19 -3.76
C VAL A 67 7.95 5.70 -4.92
N VAL A 68 7.86 4.98 -6.04
CA VAL A 68 8.35 5.42 -7.34
C VAL A 68 7.16 5.59 -8.28
N ASN A 69 7.13 6.70 -9.04
CA ASN A 69 6.10 6.91 -10.06
C ASN A 69 6.54 6.43 -11.44
N ALA A 70 5.64 6.49 -12.43
CA ALA A 70 5.95 6.08 -13.80
C ALA A 70 7.09 6.90 -14.46
N GLY A 71 7.29 8.14 -14.00
CA GLY A 71 8.39 9.01 -14.42
C GLY A 71 9.73 8.73 -13.72
N ARG A 72 9.84 7.63 -12.96
CA ARG A 72 11.03 7.25 -12.16
C ARG A 72 11.39 8.24 -11.05
N VAL A 73 10.47 9.12 -10.65
CA VAL A 73 10.65 10.03 -9.52
C VAL A 73 10.33 9.29 -8.22
N ILE A 74 11.20 9.46 -7.22
CA ILE A 74 11.10 8.84 -5.90
C ILE A 74 10.50 9.83 -4.91
N PHE A 75 9.49 9.39 -4.15
CA PHE A 75 8.84 10.17 -3.11
C PHE A 75 8.87 9.43 -1.77
N ARG A 76 8.94 10.18 -0.68
CA ARG A 76 8.77 9.67 0.69
C ARG A 76 7.50 10.22 1.32
N GLY A 77 6.74 9.37 1.99
CA GLY A 77 5.56 9.78 2.75
C GLY A 77 5.95 10.58 4.00
N SER A 78 5.51 11.84 4.06
CA SER A 78 5.54 12.64 5.28
C SER A 78 4.34 12.32 6.18
N ARG A 79 4.33 12.81 7.43
CA ARG A 79 3.07 12.80 8.21
C ARG A 79 2.14 13.78 7.50
N VAL A 80 0.97 13.31 7.05
CA VAL A 80 -0.16 14.20 6.82
C VAL A 80 -0.53 14.73 8.20
N ARG A 81 -0.47 16.05 8.39
CA ARG A 81 -1.03 16.70 9.58
C ARG A 81 -2.54 16.62 9.50
#